data_AF-A0A848Y471-F1
#
_entry.id   AF-A0A848Y471-F1
#
_cell.length_a   1.000
_cell.length_b   1.000
_cell.length_c   1.000
_cell.angle_alpha   90.00
_cell.angle_beta   90.00
_cell.angle_gamma   90.00
#
_symmetry.space_group_name_H-M   'P 1'
#
loop_
_entity.id
_entity.type
_entity.pdbx_description
1 polymer ?
#
loop_
_entity_poly.entity_id
_entity_poly.type
_entity_poly.pdbx_seq_one_letter_code
_entity_poly.pdbx_strand_id
1 'polypeptide(L)'
;MALAGTVAQSLASTQHVPMTSTRAYFVRAYALVIAGETLAPQCKILRPWQQQNLRRHANKLRALMALRLPVEDVNQAKRIASELVDRHSNCGASALSIVDDSLFAAHGLVYSRAEGTQPQALGPEFEEFLTWAKSEIETSKPKTPVVVAKVKKKAKQPPSKKFKRYRASVEAYYLERYCKHLSRKAARSYWKLIARAHKKAVVSFGAAQVSAVQSRAERKAKRKARSCGGNTRSQVMAGYRSLRAKPKRQPFRASLTLTSRSPEAFLER
;
A
#
# COMPACT_ATOMS: atom_id res chain seq x y z
N MET A 1 18.84 -53.86 -12.10
CA MET A 1 19.55 -53.01 -13.09
C MET A 1 18.45 -52.34 -13.91
N ALA A 2 18.28 -51.00 -13.96
CA ALA A 2 19.20 -49.98 -14.47
C ALA A 2 19.52 -50.19 -15.97
N LEU A 3 19.41 -49.24 -16.91
CA LEU A 3 19.11 -47.79 -16.87
C LEU A 3 18.77 -47.29 -18.32
N ALA A 4 18.17 -46.10 -18.47
CA ALA A 4 17.92 -45.34 -19.74
C ALA A 4 17.00 -46.02 -20.79
N GLY A 5 16.15 -45.36 -21.60
CA GLY A 5 15.76 -43.95 -21.79
C GLY A 5 14.50 -43.89 -22.71
N THR A 6 14.03 -42.78 -23.28
CA THR A 6 14.48 -41.38 -23.20
C THR A 6 13.31 -40.40 -23.47
N VAL A 7 13.51 -39.13 -23.11
CA VAL A 7 12.65 -37.92 -23.23
C VAL A 7 12.19 -37.56 -24.66
N ALA A 8 10.88 -37.29 -24.87
CA ALA A 8 10.40 -36.22 -25.78
C ALA A 8 8.90 -35.84 -25.59
N GLN A 9 8.65 -34.53 -25.45
CA GLN A 9 7.45 -33.78 -25.89
C GLN A 9 6.03 -34.18 -25.38
N SER A 10 5.63 -33.55 -24.27
CA SER A 10 4.25 -33.05 -24.11
C SER A 10 4.29 -31.55 -23.83
N LEU A 11 4.28 -30.75 -24.91
CA LEU A 11 4.21 -29.29 -24.89
C LEU A 11 2.79 -28.79 -25.16
N ALA A 12 1.83 -29.09 -24.27
CA ALA A 12 0.53 -28.41 -24.22
C ALA A 12 -0.24 -28.73 -22.92
N SER A 13 0.19 -28.18 -21.80
CA SER A 13 -0.66 -28.08 -20.60
C SER A 13 -0.58 -26.69 -20.02
N THR A 14 -1.18 -25.75 -20.76
CA THR A 14 -1.50 -24.40 -20.29
C THR A 14 -2.57 -24.52 -19.21
N GLN A 15 -2.16 -24.82 -17.98
CA GLN A 15 -3.08 -24.99 -16.85
C GLN A 15 -3.95 -23.73 -16.68
N HIS A 16 -5.24 -23.88 -16.96
CA HIS A 16 -6.23 -22.84 -16.72
C HIS A 16 -6.32 -22.55 -15.22
N VAL A 17 -5.83 -21.37 -14.81
CA VAL A 17 -6.08 -20.82 -13.48
C VAL A 17 -7.60 -20.62 -13.32
N PRO A 18 -8.24 -21.17 -12.27
CA PRO A 18 -9.70 -21.12 -12.13
C PRO A 18 -10.20 -19.67 -12.02
N MET A 19 -11.18 -19.30 -12.87
CA MET A 19 -11.69 -17.93 -13.00
C MET A 19 -12.37 -17.36 -11.73
N THR A 20 -12.67 -18.20 -10.74
CA THR A 20 -13.37 -17.85 -9.50
C THR A 20 -12.58 -16.85 -8.64
N SER A 21 -11.26 -17.00 -8.57
CA SER A 21 -10.34 -16.09 -7.85
C SER A 21 -10.43 -14.65 -8.40
N THR A 22 -10.34 -14.50 -9.72
CA THR A 22 -10.37 -13.20 -10.40
C THR A 22 -11.72 -12.50 -10.23
N ARG A 23 -12.82 -13.25 -10.28
CA ARG A 23 -14.18 -12.72 -10.10
C ARG A 23 -14.38 -12.14 -8.70
N ALA A 24 -14.04 -12.91 -7.66
CA ALA A 24 -14.12 -12.45 -6.27
C ALA A 24 -13.20 -11.25 -5.96
N TYR A 25 -12.03 -11.15 -6.62
CA TYR A 25 -11.17 -9.97 -6.55
C TYR A 25 -11.89 -8.71 -7.04
N PHE A 26 -12.47 -8.74 -8.25
CA PHE A 26 -13.15 -7.58 -8.83
C PHE A 26 -14.32 -7.13 -7.93
N VAL A 27 -15.13 -8.07 -7.42
CA VAL A 27 -16.23 -7.80 -6.47
C VAL A 27 -15.73 -7.04 -5.23
N ARG A 28 -14.69 -7.55 -4.56
CA ARG A 28 -14.14 -6.92 -3.33
C ARG A 28 -13.50 -5.56 -3.59
N ALA A 29 -12.71 -5.46 -4.65
CA ALA A 29 -12.00 -4.23 -4.98
C ALA A 29 -12.98 -3.10 -5.40
N TYR A 30 -14.12 -3.45 -5.99
CA TYR A 30 -15.22 -2.53 -6.26
C TYR A 30 -16.04 -2.20 -5.01
N ALA A 31 -16.30 -3.17 -4.12
CA ALA A 31 -16.93 -2.92 -2.83
C ALA A 31 -16.14 -1.90 -2.00
N LEU A 32 -14.80 -2.03 -1.94
CA LEU A 32 -13.91 -1.04 -1.34
C LEU A 32 -14.14 0.33 -2.00
N VAL A 33 -14.01 0.43 -3.33
CA VAL A 33 -14.17 1.72 -4.04
C VAL A 33 -15.52 2.40 -3.77
N ILE A 34 -16.63 1.65 -3.66
CA ILE A 34 -17.94 2.18 -3.25
C ILE A 34 -17.88 2.68 -1.79
N ALA A 35 -17.39 1.85 -0.86
CA ALA A 35 -17.33 2.21 0.57
C ALA A 35 -16.46 3.45 0.82
N GLY A 36 -15.30 3.55 0.16
CA GLY A 36 -14.44 4.72 0.23
C GLY A 36 -15.06 5.97 -0.40
N GLU A 37 -15.86 5.85 -1.46
CA GLU A 37 -16.58 6.98 -2.07
C GLU A 37 -17.64 7.57 -1.12
N THR A 38 -18.25 6.75 -0.28
CA THR A 38 -19.21 7.16 0.77
C THR A 38 -18.51 7.68 2.03
N LEU A 39 -17.51 6.95 2.55
CA LEU A 39 -16.80 7.32 3.79
C LEU A 39 -15.92 8.56 3.62
N ALA A 40 -15.28 8.76 2.45
CA ALA A 40 -14.39 9.90 2.22
C ALA A 40 -15.04 11.29 2.43
N PRO A 41 -16.25 11.59 1.90
CA PRO A 41 -16.97 12.82 2.22
C PRO A 41 -17.57 12.80 3.63
N GLN A 42 -18.23 11.72 4.05
CA GLN A 42 -18.87 11.59 5.37
C GLN A 42 -17.90 11.90 6.51
N CYS A 43 -16.72 11.30 6.45
CA CYS A 43 -15.67 11.44 7.45
C CYS A 43 -14.67 12.57 7.16
N LYS A 44 -14.88 13.35 6.09
CA LYS A 44 -14.00 14.47 5.67
C LYS A 44 -12.52 14.06 5.51
N ILE A 45 -12.26 12.79 5.19
CA ILE A 45 -10.91 12.18 5.09
C ILE A 45 -10.16 12.75 3.89
N LEU A 46 -10.83 12.89 2.75
CA LEU A 46 -10.26 13.37 1.50
C LEU A 46 -10.65 14.83 1.24
N ARG A 47 -9.74 15.58 0.61
CA ARG A 47 -10.04 16.94 0.09
C ARG A 47 -11.05 16.85 -1.07
N PRO A 48 -11.83 17.90 -1.38
CA PRO A 48 -12.83 17.87 -2.45
C PRO A 48 -12.30 17.35 -3.81
N TRP A 49 -11.11 17.75 -4.23
CA TRP A 49 -10.50 17.27 -5.48
C TRP A 49 -10.08 15.77 -5.43
N GLN A 50 -9.73 15.25 -4.24
CA GLN A 50 -9.42 13.83 -4.04
C GLN A 50 -10.71 13.01 -4.04
N GLN A 51 -11.78 13.51 -3.42
CA GLN A 51 -13.12 12.93 -3.51
C GLN A 51 -13.60 12.89 -4.97
N GLN A 52 -13.46 13.99 -5.71
CA GLN A 52 -13.83 14.05 -7.13
C GLN A 52 -13.02 13.06 -7.99
N ASN A 53 -11.72 12.88 -7.72
CA ASN A 53 -10.92 11.84 -8.37
C ASN A 53 -11.42 10.43 -8.01
N LEU A 54 -11.67 10.14 -6.72
CA LEU A 54 -12.20 8.85 -6.28
C LEU A 54 -13.54 8.55 -6.96
N ARG A 55 -14.48 9.50 -6.98
CA ARG A 55 -15.76 9.41 -7.72
C ARG A 55 -15.56 9.15 -9.22
N ARG A 56 -14.61 9.83 -9.86
CA ARG A 56 -14.27 9.60 -11.29
C ARG A 56 -13.72 8.19 -11.53
N HIS A 57 -12.88 7.67 -10.63
CA HIS A 57 -12.40 6.28 -10.72
C HIS A 57 -13.52 5.27 -10.41
N ALA A 58 -14.36 5.54 -9.42
CA ALA A 58 -15.52 4.73 -9.07
C ALA A 58 -16.50 4.62 -10.24
N ASN A 59 -16.87 5.74 -10.88
CA ASN A 59 -17.75 5.73 -12.07
C ASN A 59 -17.14 4.95 -13.25
N LYS A 60 -15.83 5.08 -13.49
CA LYS A 60 -15.15 4.22 -14.47
C LYS A 60 -15.27 2.74 -14.08
N LEU A 61 -15.08 2.41 -12.81
CA LEU A 61 -15.20 1.04 -12.33
C LEU A 61 -16.64 0.51 -12.40
N ARG A 62 -17.66 1.31 -12.05
CA ARG A 62 -19.09 0.98 -12.24
C ARG A 62 -19.36 0.54 -13.69
N ALA A 63 -18.94 1.34 -14.66
CA ALA A 63 -19.12 1.03 -16.08
C ALA A 63 -18.33 -0.22 -16.51
N LEU A 64 -17.11 -0.42 -16.00
CA LEU A 64 -16.32 -1.63 -16.26
C LEU A 64 -16.97 -2.90 -15.71
N MET A 65 -17.57 -2.81 -14.53
CA MET A 65 -18.17 -3.95 -13.83
C MET A 65 -19.53 -4.32 -14.43
N ALA A 66 -20.35 -3.33 -14.80
CA ALA A 66 -21.60 -3.55 -15.54
C ALA A 66 -21.41 -4.26 -16.89
N LEU A 67 -20.22 -4.12 -17.51
CA LEU A 67 -19.87 -4.78 -18.77
C LEU A 67 -19.19 -6.16 -18.61
N ARG A 68 -18.84 -6.59 -17.39
CA ARG A 68 -17.98 -7.77 -17.19
C ARG A 68 -18.37 -8.71 -16.06
N LEU A 69 -19.13 -8.25 -15.08
CA LEU A 69 -19.62 -9.10 -14.00
C LEU A 69 -21.13 -9.28 -14.09
N PRO A 70 -21.66 -10.48 -13.74
CA PRO A 70 -23.09 -10.68 -13.56
C PRO A 70 -23.69 -9.73 -12.51
N VAL A 71 -25.00 -9.53 -12.58
CA VAL A 71 -25.71 -8.56 -11.73
C VAL A 71 -25.61 -8.93 -10.24
N GLU A 72 -25.51 -10.22 -9.95
CA GLU A 72 -25.38 -10.82 -8.62
C GLU A 72 -24.08 -10.37 -7.93
N ASP A 73 -22.98 -10.31 -8.68
CA ASP A 73 -21.67 -9.84 -8.22
C ASP A 73 -21.68 -8.34 -7.92
N VAL A 74 -22.32 -7.56 -8.80
CA VAL A 74 -22.49 -6.11 -8.62
C VAL A 74 -23.31 -5.84 -7.35
N ASN A 75 -24.34 -6.64 -7.10
CA ASN A 75 -25.16 -6.56 -5.89
C ASN A 75 -24.45 -7.11 -4.64
N GLN A 76 -23.59 -8.13 -4.77
CA GLN A 76 -22.70 -8.58 -3.70
C GLN A 76 -21.70 -7.50 -3.30
N ALA A 77 -21.08 -6.82 -4.28
CA ALA A 77 -20.17 -5.71 -4.02
C ALA A 77 -20.86 -4.55 -3.29
N LYS A 78 -22.10 -4.20 -3.68
CA LYS A 78 -22.90 -3.19 -2.97
C LYS A 78 -23.19 -3.58 -1.52
N ARG A 79 -23.55 -4.84 -1.24
CA ARG A 79 -23.80 -5.34 0.13
C ARG A 79 -22.55 -5.23 1.00
N ILE A 80 -21.42 -5.75 0.52
CA ILE A 80 -20.11 -5.63 1.20
C ILE A 80 -19.75 -4.16 1.45
N ALA A 81 -20.02 -3.28 0.47
CA ALA A 81 -19.75 -1.86 0.63
C ALA A 81 -20.60 -1.20 1.71
N SER A 82 -21.90 -1.55 1.83
CA SER A 82 -22.77 -1.07 2.92
C SER A 82 -22.22 -1.50 4.27
N GLU A 83 -21.94 -2.80 4.46
CA GLU A 83 -21.39 -3.32 5.71
C GLU A 83 -20.09 -2.61 6.13
N LEU A 84 -19.22 -2.28 5.17
CA LEU A 84 -18.01 -1.50 5.42
C LEU A 84 -18.32 -0.06 5.82
N VAL A 85 -19.28 0.61 5.17
CA VAL A 85 -19.71 1.97 5.55
C VAL A 85 -20.28 1.95 6.97
N ASP A 86 -21.17 1.00 7.29
CA ASP A 86 -21.85 0.91 8.57
C ASP A 86 -20.86 0.66 9.73
N ARG A 87 -19.94 -0.31 9.56
CA ARG A 87 -18.85 -0.60 10.53
C ARG A 87 -17.86 0.55 10.72
N HIS A 88 -17.76 1.48 9.75
CA HIS A 88 -16.78 2.57 9.76
C HIS A 88 -17.39 3.98 9.81
N SER A 89 -18.71 4.06 10.02
CA SER A 89 -19.50 5.28 10.18
C SER A 89 -18.98 6.25 11.26
N ASN A 90 -18.32 5.72 12.29
CA ASN A 90 -17.66 6.49 13.36
C ASN A 90 -16.37 7.22 12.94
N CYS A 91 -15.95 7.14 11.67
CA CYS A 91 -14.87 7.94 11.10
C CYS A 91 -13.49 7.81 11.78
N GLY A 92 -13.23 6.69 12.45
CA GLY A 92 -11.96 6.37 13.09
C GLY A 92 -10.84 5.99 12.11
N ALA A 93 -9.71 5.51 12.64
CA ALA A 93 -8.55 5.10 11.86
C ALA A 93 -8.84 3.98 10.83
N SER A 94 -9.84 3.14 11.10
CA SER A 94 -10.30 2.09 10.18
C SER A 94 -11.02 2.66 8.94
N ALA A 95 -11.86 3.70 9.11
CA ALA A 95 -12.51 4.39 7.99
C ALA A 95 -11.48 5.01 7.02
N LEU A 96 -10.39 5.55 7.57
CA LEU A 96 -9.26 6.02 6.79
C LEU A 96 -8.58 4.89 6.00
N SER A 97 -8.34 3.72 6.61
CA SER A 97 -7.75 2.59 5.88
C SER A 97 -8.60 2.17 4.70
N ILE A 98 -9.93 2.05 4.90
CA ILE A 98 -10.85 1.75 3.79
C ILE A 98 -10.73 2.78 2.68
N VAL A 99 -10.67 4.08 2.99
CA VAL A 99 -10.52 5.14 1.97
C VAL A 99 -9.17 5.07 1.23
N ASP A 100 -8.06 4.77 1.92
CA ASP A 100 -6.75 4.60 1.29
C ASP A 100 -6.69 3.32 0.42
N ASP A 101 -7.23 2.20 0.90
CA ASP A 101 -7.34 0.94 0.15
C ASP A 101 -8.29 1.09 -1.06
N SER A 102 -9.33 1.92 -0.94
CA SER A 102 -10.22 2.30 -2.04
C SER A 102 -9.50 3.08 -3.13
N LEU A 103 -8.67 4.06 -2.75
CA LEU A 103 -7.83 4.80 -3.70
C LEU A 103 -6.82 3.87 -4.38
N PHE A 104 -6.28 2.89 -3.67
CA PHE A 104 -5.37 1.89 -4.23
C PHE A 104 -6.07 0.97 -5.24
N ALA A 105 -7.24 0.41 -4.88
CA ALA A 105 -8.06 -0.43 -5.76
C ALA A 105 -8.50 0.32 -7.03
N ALA A 106 -9.03 1.54 -6.86
CA ALA A 106 -9.39 2.46 -7.94
C ALA A 106 -8.24 2.73 -8.93
N HIS A 107 -7.00 2.85 -8.42
CA HIS A 107 -5.83 3.01 -9.27
C HIS A 107 -5.40 1.70 -9.93
N GLY A 108 -5.33 0.60 -9.20
CA GLY A 108 -4.90 -0.70 -9.74
C GLY A 108 -5.78 -1.15 -10.92
N LEU A 109 -7.10 -1.10 -10.74
CA LEU A 109 -8.07 -1.59 -11.73
C LEU A 109 -8.10 -0.73 -13.01
N VAL A 110 -8.02 0.60 -12.87
CA VAL A 110 -8.06 1.51 -14.04
C VAL A 110 -6.77 1.46 -14.84
N TYR A 111 -5.60 1.29 -14.20
CA TYR A 111 -4.32 1.23 -14.90
C TYR A 111 -4.04 -0.13 -15.56
N SER A 112 -4.54 -1.24 -15.00
CA SER A 112 -4.40 -2.57 -15.63
C SER A 112 -5.09 -2.68 -17.00
N ARG A 113 -6.12 -1.86 -17.28
CA ARG A 113 -6.81 -1.85 -18.58
C ARG A 113 -6.08 -1.07 -19.69
N ALA A 114 -5.15 -0.17 -19.33
CA ALA A 114 -4.46 0.67 -20.32
C ALA A 114 -3.39 -0.07 -21.15
N GLU A 115 -3.13 -1.35 -20.88
CA GLU A 115 -2.07 -2.14 -21.53
C GLU A 115 -2.59 -3.21 -22.52
N GLY A 116 -3.91 -3.27 -22.79
CA GLY A 116 -4.47 -4.19 -23.80
C GLY A 116 -4.36 -5.68 -23.48
N THR A 117 -3.73 -6.04 -22.35
CA THR A 117 -3.46 -7.41 -21.94
C THR A 117 -4.73 -8.10 -21.42
N GLN A 118 -5.02 -9.27 -21.98
CA GLN A 118 -6.01 -10.21 -21.45
C GLN A 118 -5.65 -10.55 -19.99
N PRO A 119 -6.63 -10.69 -19.07
CA PRO A 119 -6.34 -10.91 -17.64
C PRO A 119 -5.96 -12.37 -17.35
N GLN A 120 -4.89 -12.87 -17.98
CA GLN A 120 -4.24 -14.10 -17.58
C GLN A 120 -3.20 -13.80 -16.49
N ALA A 121 -3.35 -14.45 -15.34
CA ALA A 121 -2.54 -14.33 -14.12
C ALA A 121 -2.56 -12.98 -13.37
N LEU A 122 -3.69 -12.66 -12.73
CA LEU A 122 -3.60 -12.24 -11.32
C LEU A 122 -3.22 -13.48 -10.51
N GLY A 123 -1.92 -13.66 -10.27
CA GLY A 123 -1.35 -14.87 -9.67
C GLY A 123 -1.49 -14.95 -8.14
N PRO A 124 -0.68 -15.80 -7.46
CA PRO A 124 -0.77 -16.03 -6.01
C PRO A 124 -0.56 -14.78 -5.13
N GLU A 125 -0.13 -13.64 -5.69
CA GLU A 125 -0.07 -12.35 -4.98
C GLU A 125 -1.46 -11.79 -4.57
N PHE A 126 -2.59 -12.36 -5.04
CA PHE A 126 -3.92 -12.00 -4.53
C PHE A 126 -4.31 -12.75 -3.23
N GLU A 127 -3.80 -13.96 -3.02
CA GLU A 127 -4.07 -14.75 -1.80
C GLU A 127 -3.40 -14.13 -0.56
N GLU A 128 -2.18 -13.62 -0.70
CA GLU A 128 -1.43 -12.95 0.39
C GLU A 128 -2.12 -11.64 0.85
N PHE A 129 -2.93 -11.03 -0.03
CA PHE A 129 -3.75 -9.85 0.29
C PHE A 129 -5.01 -10.22 1.10
N LEU A 130 -5.52 -11.44 0.96
CA LEU A 130 -6.72 -11.92 1.66
C LEU A 130 -6.45 -12.48 3.06
N THR A 131 -5.22 -12.92 3.36
CA THR A 131 -4.83 -13.37 4.70
C THR A 131 -4.59 -12.20 5.66
N TRP A 132 -3.88 -11.15 5.21
CA TRP A 132 -3.68 -9.93 6.00
C TRP A 132 -4.99 -9.19 6.33
N ALA A 133 -5.96 -9.18 5.41
CA ALA A 133 -7.26 -8.55 5.66
C ALA A 133 -8.12 -9.27 6.74
N LYS A 134 -7.81 -10.53 7.09
CA LYS A 134 -8.51 -11.26 8.16
C LYS A 134 -7.94 -10.95 9.55
N SER A 135 -6.61 -10.85 9.71
CA SER A 135 -5.97 -10.56 11.00
C SER A 135 -6.35 -9.19 11.58
N GLU A 136 -6.60 -8.20 10.71
CA GLU A 136 -6.97 -6.85 11.10
C GLU A 136 -8.43 -6.73 11.62
N ILE A 137 -9.28 -7.73 11.38
CA ILE A 137 -10.70 -7.73 11.77
C ILE A 137 -10.90 -8.41 13.14
N GLU A 138 -10.15 -9.47 13.45
CA GLU A 138 -10.30 -10.24 14.70
C GLU A 138 -9.63 -9.58 15.91
N THR A 139 -8.54 -8.83 15.70
CA THR A 139 -7.86 -8.05 16.76
C THR A 139 -8.58 -6.75 17.14
N SER A 140 -9.62 -6.35 16.41
CA SER A 140 -10.37 -5.10 16.63
C SER A 140 -11.53 -5.18 17.65
N LYS A 141 -11.54 -6.17 18.55
CA LYS A 141 -12.46 -6.17 19.71
C LYS A 141 -12.03 -5.11 20.74
N PRO A 142 -12.93 -4.22 21.21
CA PRO A 142 -12.55 -3.11 22.09
C PRO A 142 -12.38 -3.55 23.55
N LYS A 143 -11.28 -3.11 24.19
CA LYS A 143 -11.10 -3.14 25.65
C LYS A 143 -10.35 -1.90 26.15
N THR A 144 -10.97 -0.72 26.05
CA THR A 144 -10.89 0.41 27.01
C THR A 144 -11.65 1.64 26.48
N PRO A 145 -12.35 2.41 27.33
CA PRO A 145 -12.93 3.69 26.95
C PRO A 145 -11.85 4.79 26.97
N VAL A 146 -11.44 5.29 25.80
CA VAL A 146 -10.49 6.41 25.73
C VAL A 146 -11.25 7.74 25.82
N VAL A 147 -11.22 8.34 27.02
CA VAL A 147 -11.66 9.72 27.26
C VAL A 147 -10.86 10.67 26.36
N VAL A 148 -11.56 11.47 25.55
CA VAL A 148 -10.92 12.40 24.59
C VAL A 148 -10.40 13.65 25.32
N ALA A 149 -9.21 13.55 25.88
CA ALA A 149 -8.52 14.68 26.49
C ALA A 149 -8.07 15.71 25.42
N LYS A 150 -8.32 17.00 25.69
CA LYS A 150 -7.95 18.12 24.80
C LYS A 150 -6.43 18.20 24.59
N VAL A 151 -5.95 17.74 23.42
CA VAL A 151 -4.51 17.75 23.09
C VAL A 151 -4.01 19.17 22.81
N LYS A 152 -3.24 19.73 23.76
CA LYS A 152 -2.44 20.96 23.54
C LYS A 152 -1.50 20.76 22.32
N LYS A 153 -1.45 21.74 21.41
CA LYS A 153 -0.54 21.75 20.24
C LYS A 153 0.93 21.67 20.70
N LYS A 154 1.53 20.47 20.73
CA LYS A 154 2.98 20.31 20.95
C LYS A 154 3.76 20.96 19.80
N ALA A 155 4.88 21.61 20.15
CA ALA A 155 5.77 22.27 19.19
C ALA A 155 6.27 21.29 18.11
N LYS A 156 6.53 21.80 16.91
CA LYS A 156 7.07 21.01 15.79
C LYS A 156 8.47 20.50 16.12
N GLN A 157 8.59 19.27 16.62
CA GLN A 157 9.87 18.57 16.63
C GLN A 157 10.44 18.53 15.20
N PRO A 158 11.76 18.72 15.03
CA PRO A 158 12.38 18.64 13.71
C PRO A 158 12.15 17.25 13.12
N PRO A 159 11.72 17.14 11.85
CA PRO A 159 11.33 15.85 11.27
C PRO A 159 12.52 14.88 11.28
N SER A 160 12.29 13.69 11.84
CA SER A 160 13.31 12.65 11.98
C SER A 160 14.02 12.36 10.65
N LYS A 161 15.28 11.90 10.73
CA LYS A 161 16.07 11.50 9.54
C LYS A 161 15.32 10.48 8.65
N LYS A 162 14.50 9.61 9.28
CA LYS A 162 13.58 8.67 8.61
C LYS A 162 12.47 9.40 7.83
N PHE A 163 11.78 10.37 8.44
CA PHE A 163 10.72 11.14 7.78
C PHE A 163 11.25 12.04 6.64
N LYS A 164 12.43 12.65 6.80
CA LYS A 164 13.10 13.41 5.72
C LYS A 164 13.37 12.52 4.48
N ARG A 165 13.88 11.30 4.69
CA ARG A 165 14.09 10.31 3.61
C ARG A 165 12.79 9.86 2.94
N TYR A 166 11.74 9.59 3.73
CA TYR A 166 10.42 9.26 3.21
C TYR A 166 9.88 10.39 2.32
N ARG A 167 9.90 11.65 2.80
CA ARG A 167 9.45 12.82 2.04
C ARG A 167 10.18 12.99 0.70
N ALA A 168 11.51 12.79 0.69
CA ALA A 168 12.28 12.84 -0.56
C ALA A 168 11.89 11.71 -1.53
N SER A 169 11.68 10.50 -1.01
CA SER A 169 11.25 9.34 -1.79
C SER A 169 9.85 9.53 -2.40
N VAL A 170 8.93 10.17 -1.68
CA VAL A 170 7.59 10.49 -2.20
C VAL A 170 7.66 11.58 -3.29
N GLU A 171 8.48 12.61 -3.12
CA GLU A 171 8.70 13.63 -4.16
C GLU A 171 9.26 13.02 -5.45
N ALA A 172 10.25 12.13 -5.34
CA ALA A 172 10.81 11.37 -6.44
C ALA A 172 9.79 10.40 -7.09
N TYR A 173 8.89 9.79 -6.33
CA TYR A 173 7.79 8.97 -6.88
C TYR A 173 6.81 9.81 -7.73
N TYR A 174 6.39 10.99 -7.25
CA TYR A 174 5.52 11.86 -8.05
C TYR A 174 6.24 12.45 -9.28
N LEU A 175 7.54 12.76 -9.18
CA LEU A 175 8.34 13.14 -10.35
C LEU A 175 8.37 12.01 -11.39
N GLU A 176 8.53 10.76 -10.97
CA GLU A 176 8.49 9.62 -11.87
C GLU A 176 7.13 9.44 -12.54
N ARG A 177 6.01 9.64 -11.83
CA ARG A 177 4.67 9.59 -12.43
C ARG A 177 4.45 10.60 -13.56
N TYR A 178 5.11 11.76 -13.51
CA TYR A 178 5.02 12.78 -14.56
C TYR A 178 6.07 12.61 -15.65
N CYS A 179 7.33 12.35 -15.29
CA CYS A 179 8.46 12.37 -16.23
C CYS A 179 8.91 11.01 -16.77
N LYS A 180 8.45 9.88 -16.20
CA LYS A 180 8.72 8.51 -16.71
C LYS A 180 10.21 8.21 -16.97
N HIS A 181 11.07 8.53 -16.01
CA HIS A 181 12.53 8.37 -16.09
C HIS A 181 13.02 6.93 -15.85
N LEU A 182 12.18 6.07 -15.27
CA LEU A 182 12.49 4.65 -15.04
C LEU A 182 11.89 3.78 -16.14
N SER A 183 12.56 2.65 -16.43
CA SER A 183 11.94 1.60 -17.24
C SER A 183 10.70 1.04 -16.54
N ARG A 184 9.72 0.53 -17.30
CA ARG A 184 8.44 -0.02 -16.78
C ARG A 184 8.63 -0.98 -15.60
N LYS A 185 9.63 -1.87 -15.67
CA LYS A 185 10.00 -2.82 -14.60
C LYS A 185 10.51 -2.11 -13.33
N ALA A 186 11.36 -1.10 -13.48
CA ALA A 186 11.88 -0.32 -12.37
C ALA A 186 10.81 0.60 -11.75
N ALA A 187 9.92 1.20 -12.55
CA ALA A 187 8.78 1.97 -12.06
C ALA A 187 7.84 1.10 -11.20
N ARG A 188 7.42 -0.08 -11.68
CA ARG A 188 6.61 -1.03 -10.90
C ARG A 188 7.29 -1.44 -9.59
N SER A 189 8.60 -1.71 -9.62
CA SER A 189 9.39 -2.00 -8.41
C SER A 189 9.38 -0.83 -7.43
N TYR A 190 9.57 0.41 -7.93
CA TYR A 190 9.55 1.61 -7.11
C TYR A 190 8.18 1.84 -6.47
N TRP A 191 7.08 1.52 -7.17
CA TRP A 191 5.71 1.61 -6.63
C TRP A 191 5.48 0.61 -5.49
N LYS A 192 5.88 -0.66 -5.65
CA LYS A 192 5.83 -1.64 -4.55
C LYS A 192 6.65 -1.17 -3.33
N LEU A 193 7.80 -0.52 -3.55
CA LEU A 193 8.64 0.03 -2.48
C LEU A 193 8.04 1.27 -1.79
N ILE A 194 7.49 2.25 -2.53
CA ILE A 194 6.91 3.46 -1.93
C ILE A 194 5.64 3.14 -1.14
N ALA A 195 4.83 2.17 -1.57
CA ALA A 195 3.65 1.71 -0.82
C ALA A 195 4.04 1.10 0.54
N ARG A 196 5.07 0.24 0.57
CA ARG A 196 5.63 -0.31 1.82
C ARG A 196 6.22 0.77 2.73
N ALA A 197 6.88 1.78 2.15
CA ALA A 197 7.40 2.92 2.90
C ALA A 197 6.26 3.83 3.44
N HIS A 198 5.17 3.98 2.70
CA HIS A 198 3.98 4.73 3.09
C HIS A 198 3.28 4.09 4.29
N LYS A 199 2.94 2.79 4.24
CA LYS A 199 2.33 2.08 5.40
C LYS A 199 3.17 2.27 6.68
N LYS A 200 4.50 2.08 6.58
CA LYS A 200 5.44 2.32 7.71
C LYS A 200 5.45 3.78 8.18
N ALA A 201 5.33 4.74 7.28
CA ALA A 201 5.28 6.16 7.62
C ALA A 201 3.95 6.55 8.29
N VAL A 202 2.82 5.97 7.88
CA VAL A 202 1.51 6.19 8.54
C VAL A 202 1.55 5.71 9.99
N VAL A 203 2.04 4.49 10.24
CA VAL A 203 2.22 3.96 11.60
C VAL A 203 3.19 4.81 12.42
N SER A 204 4.30 5.28 11.84
CA SER A 204 5.34 6.01 12.58
C SER A 204 5.06 7.50 12.84
N PHE A 205 4.26 8.16 11.99
CA PHE A 205 4.12 9.63 11.97
C PHE A 205 2.67 10.13 11.90
N GLY A 206 1.70 9.22 11.79
CA GLY A 206 0.28 9.53 11.65
C GLY A 206 -0.12 9.94 10.23
N ALA A 207 -1.28 9.47 9.79
CA ALA A 207 -1.78 9.65 8.42
C ALA A 207 -1.88 11.12 7.98
N ALA A 208 -2.34 12.02 8.87
CA ALA A 208 -2.48 13.45 8.54
C ALA A 208 -1.14 14.09 8.13
N GLN A 209 -0.03 13.73 8.78
CA GLN A 209 1.30 14.23 8.41
C GLN A 209 1.76 13.64 7.08
N VAL A 210 1.48 12.36 6.86
CA VAL A 210 1.87 11.62 5.64
C VAL A 210 1.10 12.13 4.41
N SER A 211 -0.21 12.33 4.52
CA SER A 211 -1.06 12.94 3.50
C SER A 211 -0.66 14.39 3.19
N ALA A 212 -0.29 15.17 4.21
CA ALA A 212 0.27 16.50 4.03
C ALA A 212 1.63 16.48 3.30
N VAL A 213 2.46 15.45 3.52
CA VAL A 213 3.71 15.24 2.77
C VAL A 213 3.44 14.87 1.32
N GLN A 214 2.53 13.92 1.04
CA GLN A 214 2.12 13.56 -0.33
C GLN A 214 1.58 14.78 -1.08
N SER A 215 0.63 15.52 -0.50
CA SER A 215 0.04 16.74 -1.07
C SER A 215 1.05 17.86 -1.34
N ARG A 216 2.18 17.88 -0.62
CA ARG A 216 3.29 18.84 -0.86
C ARG A 216 4.25 18.32 -1.92
N ALA A 217 4.56 17.02 -1.89
CA ALA A 217 5.41 16.34 -2.84
C ALA A 217 4.81 16.36 -4.25
N GLU A 218 3.54 16.03 -4.40
CA GLU A 218 2.80 16.07 -5.68
C GLU A 218 2.79 17.48 -6.29
N ARG A 219 2.43 18.50 -5.50
CA ARG A 219 2.46 19.90 -5.99
C ARG A 219 3.87 20.35 -6.40
N LYS A 220 4.92 19.93 -5.69
CA LYS A 220 6.31 20.27 -6.02
C LYS A 220 6.79 19.51 -7.26
N ALA A 221 6.43 18.23 -7.39
CA ALA A 221 6.68 17.43 -8.57
C ALA A 221 5.96 17.98 -9.80
N LYS A 222 4.66 18.35 -9.71
CA LYS A 222 3.89 18.96 -10.81
C LYS A 222 4.51 20.27 -11.31
N ARG A 223 5.08 21.10 -10.43
CA ARG A 223 5.82 22.32 -10.84
C ARG A 223 7.10 21.97 -11.61
N LYS A 224 7.89 21.03 -11.08
CA LYS A 224 9.14 20.56 -11.69
C LYS A 224 8.93 19.81 -13.00
N ALA A 225 7.82 19.08 -13.14
CA ALA A 225 7.47 18.29 -14.32
C ALA A 225 7.25 19.13 -15.60
N ARG A 226 7.20 20.47 -15.49
CA ARG A 226 7.31 21.38 -16.64
C ARG A 226 8.65 21.26 -17.37
N SER A 227 9.69 20.73 -16.72
CA SER A 227 10.99 20.43 -17.33
C SER A 227 11.51 19.07 -16.84
N CYS A 228 11.24 18.02 -17.62
CA CYS A 228 11.68 16.65 -17.35
C CYS A 228 13.12 16.41 -17.84
N GLY A 229 14.10 17.12 -17.26
CA GLY A 229 15.52 17.00 -17.59
C GLY A 229 16.34 16.13 -16.62
N GLY A 230 17.67 16.12 -16.81
CA GLY A 230 18.62 15.31 -16.04
C GLY A 230 18.53 15.48 -14.51
N ASN A 231 18.24 16.69 -14.03
CA ASN A 231 18.04 16.92 -12.58
C ASN A 231 16.85 16.13 -12.01
N THR A 232 15.72 16.07 -12.74
CA THR A 232 14.57 15.26 -12.31
C THR A 232 14.86 13.76 -12.40
N ARG A 233 15.61 13.33 -13.43
CA ARG A 233 16.10 11.94 -13.56
C ARG A 233 16.97 11.52 -12.36
N SER A 234 17.91 12.37 -11.96
CA SER A 234 18.78 12.13 -10.80
C SER A 234 17.99 12.07 -9.49
N GLN A 235 16.98 12.93 -9.30
CA GLN A 235 16.10 12.88 -8.12
C GLN A 235 15.27 11.59 -8.07
N VAL A 236 14.70 11.16 -9.21
CA VAL A 236 13.99 9.88 -9.32
C VAL A 236 14.91 8.70 -8.98
N MET A 237 16.09 8.65 -9.61
CA MET A 237 17.07 7.58 -9.38
C MET A 237 17.55 7.53 -7.93
N ALA A 238 17.80 8.68 -7.30
CA ALA A 238 18.17 8.77 -5.89
C ALA A 238 17.03 8.26 -4.98
N GLY A 239 15.79 8.66 -5.25
CA GLY A 239 14.61 8.18 -4.53
C GLY A 239 14.45 6.66 -4.62
N TYR A 240 14.49 6.10 -5.83
CA TYR A 240 14.38 4.67 -6.07
C TYR A 240 15.52 3.87 -5.41
N ARG A 241 16.78 4.31 -5.58
CA ARG A 241 17.95 3.70 -4.91
C ARG A 241 17.83 3.73 -3.38
N SER A 242 17.33 4.84 -2.82
CA SER A 242 17.20 5.00 -1.36
C SER A 242 16.18 4.05 -0.71
N LEU A 243 15.15 3.62 -1.44
CA LEU A 243 14.21 2.59 -0.98
C LEU A 243 14.66 1.16 -1.30
N ARG A 244 15.42 0.96 -2.40
CA ARG A 244 15.94 -0.35 -2.80
C ARG A 244 17.14 -0.80 -1.95
N ALA A 245 17.91 0.14 -1.42
CA ALA A 245 19.02 -0.17 -0.52
C ALA A 245 18.51 -0.91 0.73
N LYS A 246 18.86 -2.21 0.84
CA LYS A 246 18.68 -2.95 2.09
C LYS A 246 19.37 -2.14 3.21
N PRO A 247 18.78 -2.00 4.40
CA PRO A 247 19.53 -1.45 5.53
C PRO A 247 20.78 -2.33 5.69
N LYS A 248 21.98 -1.72 5.67
CA LYS A 248 23.19 -2.43 6.09
C LYS A 248 22.87 -2.98 7.48
N ARG A 249 22.83 -4.31 7.63
CA ARG A 249 22.87 -4.92 8.95
C ARG A 249 24.15 -4.37 9.56
N GLN A 250 24.05 -3.53 10.59
CA GLN A 250 25.21 -3.28 11.42
C GLN A 250 25.62 -4.65 11.94
N PRO A 251 26.90 -5.07 11.80
CA PRO A 251 27.34 -6.28 12.47
C PRO A 251 27.03 -6.06 13.95
N PHE A 252 26.26 -6.99 14.52
CA PHE A 252 26.04 -7.01 15.96
C PHE A 252 27.40 -7.30 16.58
N ARG A 253 28.15 -6.24 16.92
CA ARG A 253 29.23 -6.33 17.91
C ARG A 253 28.51 -6.61 19.23
N ALA A 254 28.27 -7.89 19.49
CA ALA A 254 27.98 -8.38 20.81
C ALA A 254 29.25 -8.19 21.64
N SER A 255 29.40 -6.98 22.21
CA SER A 255 30.33 -6.76 23.31
C SER A 255 29.77 -7.50 24.52
N LEU A 256 29.95 -8.83 24.53
CA LEU A 256 29.86 -9.64 25.73
C LEU A 256 31.04 -9.24 26.61
N THR A 257 30.87 -8.18 27.38
CA THR A 257 31.71 -7.91 28.54
C THR A 257 31.44 -9.03 29.55
N LEU A 258 32.23 -10.10 29.42
CA LEU A 258 32.22 -11.22 30.33
C LEU A 258 32.76 -10.73 31.68
N THR A 259 31.89 -10.23 32.55
CA THR A 259 32.26 -9.90 33.93
C THR A 259 32.50 -11.19 34.69
N SER A 260 33.74 -11.64 34.70
CA SER A 260 34.22 -12.74 35.54
C SER A 260 34.06 -12.35 37.02
N ARG A 261 32.96 -12.75 37.64
CA ARG A 261 32.88 -12.79 39.11
C ARG A 261 33.77 -13.94 39.59
N SER A 262 34.88 -13.59 40.22
CA SER A 262 35.72 -14.55 40.93
C SER A 262 34.98 -15.09 42.15
N PRO A 263 34.96 -16.41 42.39
CA PRO A 263 34.47 -17.01 43.63
C PRO A 263 35.65 -17.34 44.56
N GLU A 264 36.13 -16.34 45.30
CA GLU A 264 36.84 -16.56 46.57
C GLU A 264 35.89 -16.14 47.69
N ALA A 265 35.87 -16.73 48.88
CA ALA A 265 36.30 -18.02 49.37
C ALA A 265 35.67 -18.03 50.76
N PHE A 266 34.67 -18.87 50.99
CA PHE A 266 34.24 -19.20 52.35
C PHE A 266 35.39 -19.97 53.00
N LEU A 267 35.96 -19.48 54.11
CA LEU A 267 36.47 -20.25 55.26
C LEU A 267 37.31 -19.37 56.20
N GLU A 268 36.73 -18.95 57.32
CA GLU A 268 37.45 -18.79 58.60
C GLU A 268 36.55 -19.25 59.76
N ARG A 269 36.79 -20.48 60.22
CA ARG A 269 36.60 -21.00 61.57
C ARG A 269 37.54 -22.19 61.74
#